data_AF-A0A7V4GZ65-F1
#
_entry.id   AF-A0A7V4GZ65-F1
#
_cell.length_a   1.000
_cell.length_b   1.000
_cell.length_c   1.000
_cell.angle_alpha   90.00
_cell.angle_beta   90.00
_cell.angle_gamma   90.00
#
_symmetry.space_group_name_H-M   'P 1'
#
loop_
_entity.id
_entity.type
_entity.pdbx_description
1 polymer ?
#
loop_
_entity_poly.entity_id
_entity_poly.type
_entity_poly.pdbx_seq_one_letter_code
_entity_poly.pdbx_strand_id
1 'polypeptide(L)'
;MKKTLLFLVLLIMAGAAQAGDVITLTSGMQFEGKVKRVEKCSVAFKARGRMYEIPATDILTVVFENPSDRVYLDYLTTMAGDPDACLKGKQDAENYHGKAGLHMVLGVLFGPFAVIGAAVSSPTPATGSQTMLMSKNKELFSDPEYLSCYQKKARGINVGNTAIGWAAWVALVILSSL
;
A
#
# COMPACT_ATOMS: atom_id res chain seq x y z
N MET A 1 -60.31 -21.86 6.79
CA MET A 1 -59.01 -22.25 7.38
C MET A 1 -57.96 -22.68 6.36
N LYS A 2 -58.30 -23.28 5.20
CA LYS A 2 -57.31 -23.65 4.16
C LYS A 2 -56.61 -22.46 3.46
N LYS A 3 -57.30 -21.32 3.29
CA LYS A 3 -56.75 -20.13 2.59
C LYS A 3 -55.75 -19.33 3.44
N THR A 4 -55.91 -19.35 4.77
CA THR A 4 -54.98 -18.68 5.71
C THR A 4 -53.68 -19.46 5.89
N LEU A 5 -53.73 -20.80 5.80
CA LEU A 5 -52.54 -21.64 5.83
C LEU A 5 -51.66 -21.42 4.57
N LEU A 6 -52.29 -21.24 3.41
CA LEU A 6 -51.58 -21.01 2.14
C LEU A 6 -50.80 -19.68 2.15
N PHE A 7 -51.37 -18.63 2.77
CA PHE A 7 -50.73 -17.33 2.92
C PHE A 7 -49.50 -17.38 3.84
N LEU A 8 -49.56 -18.17 4.92
CA LEU A 8 -48.45 -18.33 5.84
C LEU A 8 -47.26 -19.08 5.18
N VAL A 9 -47.55 -20.08 4.35
CA VAL A 9 -46.53 -20.82 3.59
C VAL A 9 -45.84 -19.94 2.53
N LEU A 10 -46.60 -19.06 1.85
CA LEU A 10 -46.02 -18.09 0.92
C LEU A 10 -45.13 -17.03 1.61
N LEU A 11 -45.48 -16.60 2.82
CA LEU A 11 -44.67 -15.64 3.58
C LEU A 11 -43.32 -16.24 4.03
N ILE A 12 -43.29 -17.54 4.34
CA ILE A 12 -42.06 -18.22 4.77
C ILE A 12 -41.09 -18.41 3.58
N MET A 13 -41.61 -18.62 2.37
CA MET A 13 -40.80 -18.78 1.15
C MET A 13 -40.17 -17.47 0.65
N ALA A 14 -40.70 -16.31 1.04
CA ALA A 14 -40.14 -15.00 0.68
C ALA A 14 -38.91 -14.60 1.52
N GLY A 15 -38.65 -15.26 2.64
CA GLY A 15 -37.56 -14.91 3.57
C GLY A 15 -36.18 -15.48 3.26
N ALA A 16 -36.01 -16.22 2.15
CA ALA A 16 -34.78 -16.97 1.85
C ALA A 16 -33.99 -16.46 0.63
N ALA A 17 -34.36 -15.33 0.03
CA ALA A 17 -33.50 -14.64 -0.91
C ALA A 17 -32.40 -13.90 -0.14
N GLN A 18 -31.36 -14.63 0.30
CA GLN A 18 -30.12 -13.98 0.73
C GLN A 18 -29.40 -13.55 -0.52
N ALA A 19 -29.68 -12.32 -0.97
CA ALA A 19 -28.87 -11.67 -1.99
C ALA A 19 -27.42 -11.59 -1.49
N GLY A 20 -26.50 -12.06 -2.31
CA GLY A 20 -25.07 -12.01 -2.05
C GLY A 20 -24.36 -11.00 -2.95
N ASP A 21 -23.07 -10.79 -2.70
CA ASP A 21 -22.21 -10.12 -3.68
C ASP A 21 -22.16 -10.98 -4.96
N VAL A 22 -22.12 -10.35 -6.12
CA VAL A 22 -22.10 -11.03 -7.42
C VAL A 22 -20.76 -10.78 -8.12
N ILE A 23 -20.12 -11.85 -8.57
CA ILE A 23 -18.95 -11.77 -9.44
C ILE A 23 -19.30 -12.27 -10.84
N THR A 24 -19.00 -11.46 -11.85
CA THR A 24 -19.13 -11.83 -13.26
C THR A 24 -17.74 -12.07 -13.82
N LEU A 25 -17.53 -13.24 -14.42
CA LEU A 25 -16.27 -13.56 -15.09
C LEU A 25 -16.24 -13.03 -16.53
N THR A 26 -15.06 -12.94 -17.13
CA THR A 26 -14.88 -12.55 -18.55
C THR A 26 -15.55 -13.52 -19.52
N SER A 27 -15.79 -14.76 -19.08
CA SER A 27 -16.61 -15.75 -19.80
C SER A 27 -18.11 -15.42 -19.82
N GLY A 28 -18.57 -14.42 -19.05
CA GLY A 28 -19.97 -14.09 -18.85
C GLY A 28 -20.67 -14.89 -17.74
N MET A 29 -20.01 -15.90 -17.16
CA MET A 29 -20.55 -16.65 -16.02
C MET A 29 -20.66 -15.77 -14.77
N GLN A 30 -21.78 -15.90 -14.05
CA GLN A 30 -22.05 -15.15 -12.83
C GLN A 30 -22.14 -16.08 -11.63
N PHE A 31 -21.54 -15.67 -10.52
CA PHE A 31 -21.58 -16.40 -9.26
C PHE A 31 -22.00 -15.47 -8.13
N GLU A 32 -23.01 -15.90 -7.38
CA GLU A 32 -23.46 -15.25 -6.15
C GLU A 32 -22.71 -15.81 -4.94
N GLY A 33 -22.31 -14.94 -4.03
CA GLY A 33 -21.50 -15.30 -2.88
C GLY A 33 -21.14 -14.10 -2.01
N LYS A 34 -19.95 -14.12 -1.42
CA LYS A 34 -19.45 -13.02 -0.60
C LYS A 34 -17.99 -12.72 -0.92
N VAL A 35 -17.70 -11.48 -1.28
CA VAL A 35 -16.34 -11.00 -1.43
C VAL A 35 -15.74 -10.85 -0.02
N LYS A 36 -14.62 -11.50 0.23
CA LYS A 36 -13.92 -11.44 1.53
C LYS A 36 -12.73 -10.50 1.50
N ARG A 37 -12.14 -10.31 0.32
CA ARG A 37 -11.01 -9.41 0.11
C ARG A 37 -10.87 -9.10 -1.38
N VAL A 38 -10.49 -7.87 -1.69
CA VAL A 38 -10.05 -7.46 -3.03
C VAL A 38 -8.58 -7.10 -2.93
N GLU A 39 -7.73 -7.82 -3.66
CA GLU A 39 -6.29 -7.56 -3.75
C GLU A 39 -5.97 -6.97 -5.13
N LYS A 40 -4.71 -6.55 -5.36
CA LYS A 40 -4.32 -5.92 -6.63
C LYS A 40 -4.49 -6.83 -7.85
N CYS A 41 -4.34 -8.14 -7.68
CA CYS A 41 -4.32 -9.11 -8.78
C CYS A 41 -5.35 -10.24 -8.64
N SER A 42 -6.06 -10.31 -7.52
CA SER A 42 -7.04 -11.37 -7.27
C SER A 42 -8.16 -10.91 -6.34
N VAL A 43 -9.27 -11.63 -6.35
CA VAL A 43 -10.41 -11.44 -5.45
C VAL A 43 -10.66 -12.73 -4.69
N ALA A 44 -10.64 -12.66 -3.36
CA ALA A 44 -11.01 -13.77 -2.50
C ALA A 44 -12.55 -13.82 -2.36
N PHE A 45 -13.17 -14.81 -2.98
CA PHE A 45 -14.62 -14.95 -3.10
C PHE A 45 -15.12 -16.21 -2.40
N LYS A 46 -16.10 -16.10 -1.52
CA LYS A 46 -16.74 -17.23 -0.85
C LYS A 46 -18.05 -17.58 -1.54
N ALA A 47 -18.15 -18.78 -2.10
CA ALA A 47 -19.39 -19.30 -2.68
C ALA A 47 -19.67 -20.72 -2.18
N ARG A 48 -20.93 -20.99 -1.81
CA ARG A 48 -21.38 -22.33 -1.34
C ARG A 48 -20.49 -22.91 -0.23
N GLY A 49 -20.04 -22.05 0.69
CA GLY A 49 -19.18 -22.45 1.81
C GLY A 49 -17.70 -22.62 1.48
N ARG A 50 -17.29 -22.60 0.21
CA ARG A 50 -15.90 -22.71 -0.23
C ARG A 50 -15.31 -21.34 -0.56
N MET A 51 -14.02 -21.18 -0.28
CA MET A 51 -13.24 -20.02 -0.67
C MET A 51 -12.60 -20.27 -2.03
N TYR A 52 -12.66 -19.27 -2.90
CA TYR A 52 -12.03 -19.24 -4.20
C TYR A 52 -11.17 -17.99 -4.28
N GLU A 53 -9.99 -18.11 -4.87
CA GLU A 53 -9.17 -16.97 -5.25
C GLU A 53 -9.27 -16.82 -6.76
N ILE A 54 -9.85 -15.72 -7.21
CA ILE A 54 -10.18 -15.50 -8.61
C ILE A 54 -9.23 -14.42 -9.15
N PRO A 55 -8.41 -14.71 -10.17
CA PRO A 55 -7.52 -13.71 -10.77
C PRO A 55 -8.30 -12.52 -11.34
N ALA A 56 -7.76 -11.31 -11.18
CA ALA A 56 -8.37 -10.10 -11.71
C ALA A 56 -8.55 -10.14 -13.25
N THR A 57 -7.69 -10.88 -13.96
CA THR A 57 -7.79 -11.10 -15.42
C THR A 57 -9.04 -11.86 -15.84
N ASP A 58 -9.61 -12.64 -14.93
CA ASP A 58 -10.75 -13.49 -15.20
C ASP A 58 -12.07 -12.83 -14.77
N ILE A 59 -12.01 -11.65 -14.15
CA ILE A 59 -13.14 -10.93 -13.58
C ILE A 59 -13.54 -9.80 -14.54
N LEU A 60 -14.81 -9.80 -14.92
CA LEU A 60 -15.42 -8.70 -15.68
C LEU A 60 -15.99 -7.63 -14.74
N THR A 61 -16.78 -8.04 -13.75
CA THR A 61 -17.35 -7.12 -12.75
C THR A 61 -17.47 -7.77 -11.38
N VAL A 62 -17.40 -6.93 -10.34
CA VAL A 62 -17.75 -7.28 -8.96
C VAL A 62 -18.83 -6.32 -8.50
N VAL A 63 -19.98 -6.85 -8.07
CA VAL A 63 -21.11 -6.07 -7.57
C VAL A 63 -21.31 -6.42 -6.10
N PHE A 64 -21.12 -5.44 -5.23
CA PHE A 64 -21.43 -5.57 -3.81
C PHE A 64 -22.90 -5.23 -3.59
N GLU A 65 -23.63 -6.09 -2.90
CA GLU A 65 -25.03 -5.83 -2.56
C GLU A 65 -25.13 -4.68 -1.55
N ASN A 66 -24.25 -4.68 -0.55
CA ASN A 66 -24.21 -3.68 0.52
C ASN A 66 -23.13 -2.61 0.24
N PRO A 67 -23.49 -1.37 -0.09
CA PRO A 67 -22.52 -0.28 -0.34
C PRO A 67 -21.82 0.20 0.94
N SER A 68 -22.26 -0.24 2.13
CA SER A 68 -21.57 -0.03 3.40
C SER A 68 -20.73 -1.23 3.84
N ASP A 69 -20.52 -2.22 2.96
CA ASP A 69 -19.65 -3.36 3.26
C ASP A 69 -18.21 -2.90 3.46
N ARG A 70 -17.59 -3.35 4.56
CA ARG A 70 -16.20 -2.96 4.90
C ARG A 70 -15.21 -3.32 3.78
N VAL A 71 -15.39 -4.44 3.10
CA VAL A 71 -14.51 -4.87 2.00
C VAL A 71 -14.66 -3.95 0.80
N TYR A 72 -15.88 -3.48 0.51
CA TYR A 72 -16.11 -2.50 -0.54
C TYR A 72 -15.49 -1.14 -0.19
N LEU A 73 -15.67 -0.66 1.04
CA LEU A 73 -15.07 0.59 1.50
C LEU A 73 -13.53 0.53 1.46
N ASP A 74 -12.94 -0.60 1.87
CA ASP A 74 -11.49 -0.84 1.83
C ASP A 74 -10.96 -0.87 0.39
N TYR A 75 -11.70 -1.50 -0.54
CA TYR A 75 -11.42 -1.47 -1.97
C TYR A 75 -11.45 -0.03 -2.52
N LEU A 76 -12.50 0.73 -2.19
CA LEU A 76 -12.60 2.13 -2.61
C LEU A 76 -11.46 2.96 -2.08
N THR A 77 -11.04 2.82 -0.81
CA THR A 77 -9.89 3.55 -0.27
C THR A 77 -8.57 3.13 -0.92
N THR A 78 -8.42 1.84 -1.24
CA THR A 78 -7.22 1.32 -1.89
C THR A 78 -7.12 1.74 -3.36
N MET A 79 -8.25 1.84 -4.06
CA MET A 79 -8.31 2.28 -5.46
C MET A 79 -8.46 3.79 -5.62
N ALA A 80 -8.93 4.49 -4.59
CA ALA A 80 -8.94 5.96 -4.51
C ALA A 80 -7.60 6.53 -4.03
N GLY A 81 -6.54 5.71 -3.99
CA GLY A 81 -5.19 6.18 -3.77
C GLY A 81 -4.85 7.31 -4.73
N ASP A 82 -4.10 8.29 -4.23
CA ASP A 82 -3.66 9.40 -5.05
C ASP A 82 -2.78 8.87 -6.19
N PRO A 83 -3.12 9.09 -7.47
CA PRO A 83 -2.34 8.57 -8.60
C PRO A 83 -0.90 9.11 -8.60
N ASP A 84 -0.66 10.23 -7.91
CA ASP A 84 0.65 10.85 -7.75
C ASP A 84 1.31 10.51 -6.41
N ALA A 85 0.74 9.60 -5.58
CA ALA A 85 1.25 9.26 -4.26
C ALA A 85 2.74 8.91 -4.28
N CYS A 86 3.17 8.06 -5.23
CA CYS A 86 4.58 7.72 -5.38
C CYS A 86 5.46 8.93 -5.74
N LEU A 87 4.98 9.79 -6.65
CA LEU A 87 5.71 10.99 -7.09
C LEU A 87 5.86 11.98 -5.94
N LYS A 88 4.78 12.25 -5.21
CA LYS A 88 4.75 13.07 -4.00
C LYS A 88 5.69 12.53 -2.93
N GLY A 89 5.70 11.21 -2.73
CA GLY A 89 6.63 10.55 -1.81
C GLY A 89 8.10 10.76 -2.18
N LYS A 90 8.45 10.66 -3.46
CA LYS A 90 9.82 10.96 -3.94
C LYS A 90 10.19 12.43 -3.74
N GLN A 91 9.29 13.35 -4.08
CA GLN A 91 9.50 14.79 -3.94
C GLN A 91 9.69 15.20 -2.48
N ASP A 92 8.88 14.67 -1.56
CA ASP A 92 9.03 14.95 -0.12
C ASP A 92 10.35 14.39 0.43
N ALA A 93 10.79 13.22 -0.04
CA ALA A 93 12.09 12.67 0.33
C ALA A 93 13.24 13.57 -0.18
N GLU A 94 13.15 14.07 -1.40
CA GLU A 94 14.15 14.96 -1.99
C GLU A 94 14.24 16.31 -1.26
N ASN A 95 13.09 16.92 -0.98
CA ASN A 95 13.02 18.27 -0.47
C ASN A 95 13.13 18.34 1.07
N TYR A 96 12.67 17.31 1.79
CA TYR A 96 12.44 17.40 3.23
C TYR A 96 13.00 16.25 4.06
N HIS A 97 13.68 15.24 3.48
CA HIS A 97 14.23 14.14 4.29
C HIS A 97 15.24 14.63 5.34
N GLY A 98 16.03 15.64 5.00
CA GLY A 98 16.81 16.44 5.96
C GLY A 98 17.99 15.74 6.65
N LYS A 99 18.37 14.51 6.25
CA LYS A 99 19.44 13.72 6.90
C LYS A 99 20.75 13.63 6.09
N ALA A 100 20.90 14.43 5.04
CA ALA A 100 22.08 14.39 4.16
C ALA A 100 23.40 14.62 4.91
N GLY A 101 23.50 15.68 5.70
CA GLY A 101 24.73 16.02 6.44
C GLY A 101 25.11 14.97 7.48
N LEU A 102 24.13 14.42 8.22
CA LEU A 102 24.36 13.33 9.17
C LEU A 102 25.00 12.12 8.48
N HIS A 103 24.44 11.69 7.35
CA HIS A 103 24.96 10.54 6.62
C HIS A 103 26.35 10.77 6.03
N MET A 104 26.65 11.99 5.56
CA MET A 104 28.01 12.35 5.17
C MET A 104 29.01 12.20 6.32
N VAL A 105 28.69 12.72 7.51
CA VAL A 105 29.57 12.57 8.69
C VAL A 105 29.75 11.11 9.08
N LEU A 106 28.67 10.31 9.05
CA LEU A 106 28.76 8.87 9.31
C LEU A 106 29.68 8.17 8.32
N GLY A 107 29.66 8.58 7.04
CA GLY A 107 30.56 8.08 6.02
C GLY A 107 32.03 8.37 6.33
N VAL A 108 32.34 9.58 6.78
CA VAL A 108 33.71 9.96 7.18
C VAL A 108 34.18 9.12 8.36
N LEU A 109 33.36 8.96 9.39
CA LEU A 109 33.76 8.33 10.66
C LEU A 109 33.80 6.79 10.60
N PHE A 110 32.89 6.17 9.83
CA PHE A 110 32.68 4.72 9.87
C PHE A 110 32.81 4.05 8.50
N GLY A 111 33.06 4.83 7.44
CA GLY A 111 33.40 4.34 6.11
C GLY A 111 32.37 3.34 5.55
N PRO A 112 32.82 2.18 5.03
CA PRO A 112 31.95 1.23 4.34
C PRO A 112 30.88 0.62 5.24
N PHE A 113 31.12 0.51 6.56
CA PHE A 113 30.12 -0.02 7.49
C PHE A 113 28.90 0.90 7.60
N ALA A 114 29.10 2.23 7.59
CA ALA A 114 27.99 3.17 7.56
C ALA A 114 27.22 3.10 6.24
N VAL A 115 27.88 2.84 5.11
CA VAL A 115 27.21 2.67 3.82
C VAL A 115 26.26 1.47 3.86
N ILE A 116 26.71 0.34 4.41
CA ILE A 116 25.87 -0.85 4.61
C ILE A 116 24.69 -0.52 5.55
N GLY A 117 24.96 0.16 6.66
CA GLY A 117 23.92 0.60 7.61
C GLY A 117 22.86 1.49 6.94
N ALA A 118 23.29 2.43 6.10
CA ALA A 118 22.39 3.29 5.33
C ALA A 118 21.56 2.47 4.31
N ALA A 119 22.16 1.45 3.67
CA ALA A 119 21.50 0.63 2.66
C ALA A 119 20.39 -0.26 3.23
N VAL A 120 20.51 -0.69 4.48
CA VAL A 120 19.47 -1.49 5.17
C VAL A 120 18.46 -0.65 5.93
N SER A 121 18.66 0.66 6.03
CA SER A 121 17.77 1.56 6.77
C SER A 121 16.35 1.62 6.16
N SER A 122 15.34 1.80 7.00
CA SER A 122 13.93 1.96 6.60
C SER A 122 13.43 3.37 6.97
N PRO A 123 13.89 4.42 6.27
CA PRO A 123 13.46 5.78 6.57
C PRO A 123 11.98 5.97 6.31
N THR A 124 11.30 6.64 7.23
CA THR A 124 9.87 6.99 7.11
C THR A 124 9.70 8.50 7.27
N PRO A 125 8.69 9.11 6.64
CA PRO A 125 8.46 10.55 6.72
C PRO A 125 8.15 10.99 8.15
N ALA A 126 7.52 10.11 8.95
CA ALA A 126 7.17 10.40 10.35
C ALA A 126 8.38 10.48 11.29
N THR A 127 9.51 9.86 10.94
CA THR A 127 10.75 9.88 11.75
C THR A 127 11.67 11.05 11.42
N GLY A 128 11.31 11.88 10.45
CA GLY A 128 12.06 13.08 10.06
C GLY A 128 11.33 14.35 10.50
N SER A 129 11.91 15.13 11.41
CA SER A 129 11.31 16.39 11.87
C SER A 129 11.05 17.37 10.73
N GLN A 130 11.97 17.47 9.77
CA GLN A 130 11.77 18.32 8.58
C GLN A 130 10.62 17.84 7.70
N THR A 131 10.57 16.56 7.32
CA THR A 131 9.49 16.03 6.49
C THR A 131 8.13 16.22 7.18
N MET A 132 8.07 15.93 8.48
CA MET A 132 6.84 16.08 9.28
C MET A 132 6.36 17.53 9.36
N LEU A 133 7.27 18.50 9.44
CA LEU A 133 6.90 19.92 9.53
C LEU A 133 6.54 20.50 8.16
N MET A 134 7.31 20.18 7.13
CA MET A 134 7.31 20.90 5.84
C MET A 134 6.45 20.24 4.76
N SER A 135 6.23 18.92 4.81
CA SER A 135 5.44 18.23 3.79
C SER A 135 4.00 18.75 3.76
N LYS A 136 3.48 18.96 2.56
CA LYS A 136 2.06 19.28 2.33
C LYS A 136 1.19 18.03 2.13
N ASN A 137 1.80 16.84 2.11
CA ASN A 137 1.16 15.56 1.78
C ASN A 137 1.04 14.65 3.03
N LYS A 138 0.78 15.22 4.21
CA LYS A 138 0.79 14.49 5.50
C LYS A 138 -0.29 13.41 5.55
N GLU A 139 -1.39 13.61 4.85
CA GLU A 139 -2.47 12.65 4.66
C GLU A 139 -2.00 11.35 3.98
N LEU A 140 -0.95 11.41 3.16
CA LEU A 140 -0.37 10.26 2.47
C LEU A 140 0.66 9.49 3.33
N PHE A 141 0.93 9.89 4.58
CA PHE A 141 1.93 9.21 5.43
C PHE A 141 1.50 7.81 5.88
N SER A 142 0.27 7.41 5.57
CA SER A 142 -0.24 6.04 5.74
C SER A 142 -0.47 5.32 4.40
N ASP A 143 -0.31 6.02 3.28
CA ASP A 143 -0.48 5.45 1.95
C ASP A 143 0.72 4.54 1.61
N PRO A 144 0.49 3.26 1.26
CA PRO A 144 1.57 2.30 1.05
C PRO A 144 2.43 2.62 -0.18
N GLU A 145 1.86 3.25 -1.21
CA GLU A 145 2.58 3.63 -2.42
C GLU A 145 3.46 4.86 -2.17
N TYR A 146 2.92 5.88 -1.50
CA TYR A 146 3.69 7.02 -1.00
C TYR A 146 4.87 6.56 -0.14
N LEU A 147 4.61 5.72 0.87
CA LEU A 147 5.62 5.26 1.82
C LEU A 147 6.74 4.47 1.14
N SER A 148 6.39 3.56 0.22
CA SER A 148 7.36 2.76 -0.54
C SER A 148 8.30 3.65 -1.36
N CYS A 149 7.74 4.62 -2.09
CA CYS A 149 8.52 5.52 -2.94
C CYS A 149 9.34 6.54 -2.14
N TYR A 150 8.79 7.09 -1.06
CA TYR A 150 9.52 7.94 -0.11
C TYR A 150 10.72 7.18 0.47
N GLN A 151 10.48 6.00 1.04
CA GLN A 151 11.52 5.19 1.69
C GLN A 151 12.65 4.85 0.72
N LYS A 152 12.32 4.44 -0.50
CA LYS A 152 13.31 4.14 -1.55
C LYS A 152 14.18 5.35 -1.86
N LYS A 153 13.58 6.53 -2.04
CA LYS A 153 14.32 7.75 -2.36
C LYS A 153 15.16 8.24 -1.18
N ALA A 154 14.59 8.31 0.01
CA ALA A 154 15.28 8.71 1.24
C ALA A 154 16.47 7.79 1.56
N ARG A 155 16.30 6.47 1.41
CA ARG A 155 17.40 5.50 1.55
C ARG A 155 18.52 5.77 0.55
N GLY A 156 18.18 6.04 -0.72
CA GLY A 156 19.16 6.38 -1.75
C GLY A 156 19.96 7.65 -1.40
N ILE A 157 19.29 8.68 -0.88
CA ILE A 157 19.94 9.90 -0.38
C ILE A 157 20.91 9.59 0.78
N ASN A 158 20.49 8.75 1.73
CA ASN A 158 21.33 8.34 2.86
C ASN A 158 22.58 7.57 2.41
N VAL A 159 22.40 6.57 1.55
CA VAL A 159 23.52 5.78 0.97
C VAL A 159 24.47 6.69 0.20
N GLY A 160 23.95 7.55 -0.68
CA GLY A 160 24.75 8.45 -1.51
C GLY A 160 25.61 9.40 -0.67
N ASN A 161 25.00 10.09 0.30
CA ASN A 161 25.74 11.00 1.18
C ASN A 161 26.77 10.27 2.06
N THR A 162 26.43 9.07 2.54
CA THR A 162 27.37 8.24 3.31
C THR A 162 28.56 7.81 2.46
N ALA A 163 28.33 7.41 1.21
CA ALA A 163 29.41 7.06 0.28
C ALA A 163 30.30 8.26 -0.04
N ILE A 164 29.73 9.47 -0.21
CA ILE A 164 30.50 10.71 -0.38
C ILE A 164 31.39 10.97 0.84
N GLY A 165 30.85 10.84 2.05
CA GLY A 165 31.62 11.00 3.28
C GLY A 165 32.79 10.03 3.38
N TRP A 166 32.56 8.76 3.04
CA TRP A 166 33.62 7.76 3.01
C TRP A 166 34.69 8.08 1.98
N ALA A 167 34.30 8.48 0.76
CA ALA A 167 35.24 8.88 -0.28
C ALA A 167 36.08 10.09 0.14
N ALA A 168 35.47 11.08 0.82
CA ALA A 168 36.18 12.23 1.36
C ALA A 168 37.23 11.83 2.41
N TRP A 169 36.93 10.87 3.28
CA TRP A 169 37.89 10.32 4.24
C TRP A 169 39.07 9.64 3.54
N VAL A 170 38.80 8.79 2.54
CA VAL A 170 39.85 8.11 1.76
C VAL A 170 40.77 9.13 1.08
N ALA A 171 40.19 10.17 0.47
CA ALA A 171 40.98 11.24 -0.16
C ALA A 171 41.90 11.96 0.86
N LEU A 172 41.40 12.25 2.06
CA LEU A 172 42.17 12.89 3.12
C LEU A 172 43.35 12.03 3.60
N VAL A 173 43.16 10.71 3.75
CA VAL A 173 44.23 9.78 4.10
C VAL A 173 45.30 9.74 3.01
N ILE A 174 44.91 9.68 1.73
CA ILE A 174 45.87 9.67 0.61
C ILE A 174 46.67 10.97 0.60
N LEU A 175 46.00 12.12 0.69
CA LEU A 175 46.65 13.44 0.64
C LEU A 175 47.57 13.71 1.83
N SER A 176 47.28 13.14 3.01
CA SER A 176 48.15 13.27 4.19
C SER A 176 49.33 12.29 4.20
N SER A 177 49.35 11.35 3.25
CA SER A 177 50.41 10.34 3.11
C SER A 177 51.38 10.64 1.95
N LEU A 178 51.18 11.76 1.24
CA LEU A 178 52.03 12.30 0.18
C LEU A 178 52.95 13.39 0.74
#